data_AF-A0A9Q8PDC8-F1
#
_entry.id   AF-A0A9Q8PDC8-F1
#
_cell.length_a   1.000
_cell.length_b   1.000
_cell.length_c   1.000
_cell.angle_alpha   90.00
_cell.angle_beta   90.00
_cell.angle_gamma   90.00
#
_symmetry.space_group_name_H-M   'P 1'
#
loop_
_entity.id
_entity.type
_entity.pdbx_description
1 polymer ?
#
loop_
_entity_poly.entity_id
_entity_poly.type
_entity_poly.pdbx_seq_one_letter_code
_entity_poly.pdbx_strand_id
1 'polypeptide(L)'
;MATDQEDIAADGDVILIVGNDDDKRRIRVASSILSAASPVLKALLGPHFREGSQPRSSASPVEILMPDDDSTAMTYVCRLIHYKPVDERELEAA
;
A
#
# COMPACT_ATOMS: atom_id res chain seq x y z
N MET A 1 12.17 -15.64 3.00
CA MET A 1 11.76 -15.63 1.59
C MET A 1 11.58 -14.18 1.20
N ALA A 2 12.20 -13.71 0.12
CA ALA A 2 12.01 -12.33 -0.31
C ALA A 2 10.52 -12.16 -0.65
N THR A 3 9.81 -11.35 0.11
CA THR A 3 8.45 -10.94 -0.24
C THR A 3 8.59 -10.04 -1.46
N ASP A 4 8.15 -10.53 -2.63
CA ASP A 4 8.16 -9.74 -3.85
C ASP A 4 7.38 -8.43 -3.60
N GLN A 5 8.01 -7.31 -3.94
CA GLN A 5 7.40 -6.00 -3.84
C GLN A 5 6.67 -5.68 -5.14
N GLU A 6 5.40 -5.31 -5.02
CA GLU A 6 4.60 -4.85 -6.15
C GLU A 6 4.62 -3.32 -6.21
N ASP A 7 5.19 -2.79 -7.31
CA ASP A 7 5.27 -1.36 -7.54
C ASP A 7 4.04 -0.86 -8.33
N ILE A 8 2.95 -0.54 -7.62
CA ILE A 8 1.77 0.12 -8.20
C ILE A 8 2.10 1.57 -8.58
N ALA A 9 2.92 2.25 -7.78
CA ALA A 9 3.53 3.53 -8.12
C ALA A 9 5.06 3.43 -8.02
N ALA A 10 5.75 3.44 -9.16
CA ALA A 10 7.21 3.27 -9.23
C ALA A 10 7.98 4.38 -8.48
N ASP A 11 7.42 5.59 -8.43
CA ASP A 11 7.92 6.75 -7.69
C ASP A 11 7.24 6.91 -6.33
N GLY A 12 6.52 5.90 -5.85
CA GLY A 12 5.82 5.90 -4.58
C GLY A 12 6.76 6.15 -3.40
N ASP A 13 6.27 6.89 -2.41
CA ASP A 13 6.97 7.28 -1.19
C ASP A 13 6.52 6.46 0.03
N VAL A 14 5.63 5.49 -0.16
CA VAL A 14 5.14 4.59 0.87
C VAL A 14 5.15 3.15 0.37
N ILE A 15 5.51 2.22 1.25
CA ILE A 15 5.35 0.78 1.07
C ILE A 15 4.38 0.28 2.13
N LEU A 16 3.21 -0.19 1.71
CA LEU A 16 2.27 -0.88 2.60
C LEU A 16 2.72 -2.33 2.74
N ILE A 17 2.85 -2.78 3.99
CA ILE A 17 3.14 -4.17 4.33
C ILE A 17 1.84 -4.76 4.86
N VAL A 18 1.12 -5.48 3.99
CA VAL A 18 -0.25 -5.92 4.23
C VAL A 18 -0.30 -7.43 4.46
N GLY A 19 -1.17 -7.88 5.35
CA GLY A 19 -1.31 -9.28 5.71
C GLY A 19 -0.34 -9.73 6.79
N ASN A 20 -0.51 -10.97 7.24
CA ASN A 20 0.29 -11.58 8.28
C ASN A 20 1.51 -12.29 7.68
N ASP A 21 2.25 -13.09 8.45
CA ASP A 21 3.48 -13.71 7.97
C ASP A 21 3.27 -14.75 6.84
N ASP A 22 2.08 -15.33 6.72
CA ASP A 22 1.76 -16.37 5.73
C ASP A 22 1.32 -15.79 4.37
N ASP A 23 0.78 -14.56 4.34
CA ASP A 23 0.24 -13.92 3.14
C ASP A 23 0.79 -12.49 2.89
N LYS A 24 1.90 -12.13 3.55
CA LYS A 24 2.47 -10.78 3.50
C LYS A 24 2.75 -10.28 2.09
N ARG A 25 2.17 -9.15 1.71
CA ARG A 25 2.52 -8.41 0.48
C ARG A 25 3.15 -7.05 0.78
N ARG A 26 4.11 -6.66 -0.05
CA ARG A 26 4.74 -5.34 -0.03
C ARG A 26 4.26 -4.55 -1.23
N ILE A 27 3.54 -3.46 -1.01
CA ILE A 27 2.85 -2.71 -2.06
C ILE A 27 3.35 -1.28 -2.05
N ARG A 28 4.05 -0.86 -3.11
CA ARG A 28 4.58 0.50 -3.23
C ARG A 28 3.57 1.42 -3.90
N VAL A 29 3.28 2.54 -3.22
CA VAL A 29 2.18 3.45 -3.53
C VAL A 29 2.60 4.91 -3.31
N ALA A 30 1.87 5.84 -3.91
CA ALA A 30 2.06 7.27 -3.70
C ALA A 30 1.09 7.79 -2.63
N SER A 31 1.64 8.29 -1.52
CA SER A 31 0.89 8.76 -0.34
C SER A 31 -0.08 9.91 -0.68
N SER A 32 0.30 10.76 -1.63
CA SER A 32 -0.51 11.88 -2.11
C SER A 32 -1.82 11.42 -2.76
N ILE A 33 -1.77 10.35 -3.57
CA ILE A 33 -2.93 9.80 -4.25
C ILE A 33 -3.83 9.07 -3.26
N LEU A 34 -3.28 8.25 -2.36
CA LEU A 34 -4.05 7.61 -1.29
C LEU A 34 -4.78 8.63 -0.41
N SER A 35 -4.07 9.70 -0.03
CA SER A 35 -4.63 10.78 0.81
C SER A 35 -5.72 11.59 0.11
N ALA A 36 -5.62 11.74 -1.22
CA ALA A 36 -6.64 12.41 -2.03
C ALA A 36 -7.89 11.54 -2.19
N ALA A 37 -7.72 10.22 -2.31
CA ALA A 37 -8.81 9.29 -2.55
C ALA A 37 -9.58 8.89 -1.27
N SER A 38 -8.93 8.88 -0.09
CA SER A 38 -9.55 8.38 1.15
C SER A 38 -9.17 9.20 2.38
N PRO A 39 -10.15 9.75 3.12
CA PRO A 39 -9.91 10.42 4.41
C PRO A 39 -9.28 9.49 5.46
N VAL A 40 -9.60 8.20 5.43
CA VAL A 40 -9.04 7.21 6.36
C VAL A 40 -7.56 6.99 6.10
N LEU A 41 -7.18 6.79 4.82
CA LEU A 41 -5.77 6.65 4.45
C LEU A 41 -4.99 7.95 4.67
N LYS A 42 -5.62 9.11 4.43
CA LYS A 42 -5.04 10.40 4.78
C LYS A 42 -4.75 10.52 6.27
N ALA A 43 -5.67 10.05 7.13
CA ALA A 43 -5.48 10.05 8.57
C ALA A 43 -4.32 9.12 8.98
N LEU A 44 -4.28 7.89 8.43
CA LEU A 44 -3.19 6.93 8.63
C LEU A 44 -1.82 7.50 8.24
N LEU A 45 -1.76 8.22 7.12
CA LEU A 45 -0.56 8.87 6.61
C LEU A 45 -0.26 10.21 7.31
N GLY A 46 -1.14 10.66 8.20
CA GLY A 46 -1.03 11.93 8.90
C GLY A 46 -0.17 11.86 10.18
N PRO A 47 0.07 13.02 10.82
CA PRO A 47 0.97 13.11 11.98
C PRO A 47 0.41 12.46 13.25
N HIS A 48 -0.83 12.01 13.24
CA HIS A 48 -1.46 11.30 14.36
C HIS A 48 -0.94 9.88 14.53
N PHE A 49 -0.33 9.32 13.49
CA PHE A 49 0.33 8.03 13.51
C PHE A 49 1.84 8.21 13.38
N ARG A 50 2.61 7.36 14.06
CA ARG A 50 4.08 7.44 14.04
C ARG A 50 4.62 7.19 12.64
N GLU A 51 3.94 6.37 11.88
CA GLU A 51 4.21 6.00 10.51
C GLU A 51 4.04 7.22 9.58
N GLY A 52 2.96 7.99 9.74
CA GLY A 52 2.66 9.16 8.91
C GLY A 52 3.51 10.41 9.18
N SER A 53 4.21 10.46 10.32
CA SER A 53 5.09 11.58 10.71
C SER A 53 6.55 11.42 10.29
N GLN A 54 6.92 10.27 9.72
CA GLN A 54 8.28 10.02 9.25
C GLN A 54 8.57 10.75 7.93
N PRO A 55 9.80 11.26 7.74
CA PRO A 55 10.25 11.73 6.44
C PRO A 55 10.10 10.60 5.41
N ARG A 56 9.42 10.88 4.30
CA ARG A 56 9.22 9.93 3.20
C ARG A 56 9.56 10.56 1.86
N SER A 57 10.09 9.74 0.98
CA SER A 57 10.42 10.13 -0.40
C SER A 57 10.42 8.90 -1.30
N SER A 58 10.41 9.10 -2.60
CA SER A 58 10.59 8.00 -3.55
C SER A 58 11.95 7.31 -3.43
N ALA A 59 13.00 8.01 -2.97
CA ALA A 59 14.32 7.41 -2.76
C ALA A 59 14.40 6.61 -1.44
N SER A 60 13.57 6.97 -0.47
CA SER A 60 13.51 6.33 0.85
C SER A 60 12.04 6.28 1.29
N PRO A 61 11.25 5.33 0.74
CA PRO A 61 9.84 5.20 1.08
C PRO A 61 9.68 4.68 2.51
N VAL A 62 8.62 5.12 3.18
CA VAL A 62 8.29 4.68 4.54
C VAL A 62 7.44 3.41 4.49
N GLU A 63 7.76 2.45 5.35
CA GLU A 63 6.97 1.23 5.49
C GLU A 63 5.83 1.44 6.51
N ILE A 64 4.62 0.99 6.14
CA ILE A 64 3.44 1.04 7.01
C ILE A 64 2.89 -0.38 7.15
N LEU A 65 2.84 -0.87 8.38
CA LEU A 65 2.33 -2.21 8.69
C LEU A 65 0.80 -2.19 8.74
N MET A 66 0.18 -3.14 8.05
CA MET A 66 -1.27 -3.36 7.98
C MET A 66 -1.57 -4.87 8.13
N PRO A 67 -1.22 -5.47 9.29
CA PRO A 67 -1.24 -6.93 9.46
C PRO A 67 -2.65 -7.54 9.51
N ASP A 68 -3.65 -6.72 9.83
CA ASP A 68 -5.04 -7.15 9.97
C ASP A 68 -5.85 -7.00 8.66
N ASP A 69 -5.26 -6.39 7.64
CA ASP A 69 -5.87 -6.18 6.33
C ASP A 69 -5.53 -7.34 5.39
N ASP A 70 -6.49 -7.71 4.53
CA ASP A 70 -6.29 -8.72 3.49
C ASP A 70 -5.35 -8.19 2.39
N SER A 71 -4.27 -8.92 2.16
CA SER A 71 -3.20 -8.53 1.24
C SER A 71 -3.67 -8.40 -0.21
N THR A 72 -4.60 -9.25 -0.65
CA THR A 72 -5.13 -9.27 -2.02
C THR A 72 -6.11 -8.12 -2.23
N ALA A 73 -7.08 -7.95 -1.32
CA ALA A 73 -8.04 -6.87 -1.35
C ALA A 73 -7.36 -5.49 -1.31
N MET A 74 -6.35 -5.31 -0.46
CA MET A 74 -5.62 -4.04 -0.38
C MET A 74 -4.82 -3.75 -1.65
N THR A 75 -4.29 -4.78 -2.31
CA THR A 75 -3.64 -4.64 -3.63
C THR A 75 -4.63 -4.08 -4.66
N TYR A 76 -5.86 -4.61 -4.71
CA TYR A 76 -6.89 -4.09 -5.61
C TYR A 76 -7.32 -2.67 -5.27
N VAL A 77 -7.53 -2.36 -4.00
CA VAL A 77 -7.86 -1.00 -3.54
C VAL A 77 -6.77 -0.02 -3.99
N CYS A 78 -5.50 -0.37 -3.81
CA CYS A 78 -4.39 0.46 -4.24
C CYS A 78 -4.36 0.61 -5.77
N ARG A 79 -4.53 -0.47 -6.54
CA ARG A 79 -4.60 -0.39 -8.00
C ARG A 79 -5.73 0.52 -8.48
N LEU A 80 -6.92 0.40 -7.88
CA LEU A 80 -8.08 1.23 -8.21
C LEU A 80 -7.80 2.72 -7.92
N ILE A 81 -7.30 3.03 -6.72
CA ILE A 81 -6.96 4.40 -6.33
C ILE A 81 -5.87 5.02 -7.25
N HIS A 82 -4.93 4.18 -7.70
CA HIS A 82 -3.85 4.60 -8.61
C HIS A 82 -4.21 4.50 -10.10
N TYR A 83 -5.46 4.18 -10.45
CA TYR A 83 -5.92 3.96 -11.82
C TYR A 83 -5.02 2.99 -12.60
N LYS A 84 -4.60 1.90 -11.96
CA LYS A 84 -3.82 0.82 -12.56
C LYS A 84 -4.71 -0.37 -12.93
N PRO A 85 -4.35 -1.16 -13.96
CA PRO A 85 -5.08 -2.36 -14.32
C PRO A 85 -5.16 -3.34 -13.15
N VAL A 86 -6.33 -3.93 -12.95
CA VAL A 86 -6.54 -5.06 -12.05
C VAL A 86 -6.46 -6.33 -12.90
N ASP A 87 -5.67 -7.32 -12.46
CA ASP A 87 -5.70 -8.62 -13.14
C ASP A 87 -6.92 -9.40 -12.62
N GLU A 88 -7.97 -9.44 -13.43
CA GLU A 88 -9.24 -10.09 -13.07
C GLU A 88 -9.09 -11.62 -12.86
N ARG A 89 -7.98 -12.22 -13.31
CA ARG A 89 -7.71 -13.66 -13.13
C ARG A 89 -7.39 -14.03 -11.69
N GLU A 90 -6.95 -13.07 -10.88
CA GLU A 90 -6.73 -13.28 -9.44
C GLU A 90 -8.05 -13.15 -8.64
N LEU A 91 -9.13 -12.64 -9.25
CA LEU A 91 -10.44 -12.49 -8.59
C LEU A 91 -11.21 -13.83 -8.48
N GLU A 92 -10.95 -14.77 -9.39
CA GLU A 92 -11.61 -16.08 -9.40
C GLU A 92 -10.90 -17.13 -8.53
N ALA A 93 -9.73 -16.79 -7.98
CA ALA A 93 -8.89 -17.70 -7.19
C ALA A 93 -8.91 -17.42 -5.67
N ALA A 94 -9.61 -16.37 -5.22
CA ALA A 94 -9.79 -15.97 -3.83
C ALA A 94 -11.19 -16.32 -3.32
#